data_AF-A0A820PNT6-F1
#
_entry.id   AF-A0A820PNT6-F1
#
_cell.length_a   1.000
_cell.length_b   1.000
_cell.length_c   1.000
_cell.angle_alpha   90.00
_cell.angle_beta   90.00
_cell.angle_gamma   90.00
#
_symmetry.space_group_name_H-M   'P 1'
#
loop_
_entity.id
_entity.type
_entity.pdbx_description
1 polymer ?
#
loop_
_entity_poly.entity_id
_entity_poly.type
_entity_poly.pdbx_seq_one_letter_code
_entity_poly.pdbx_strand_id
1 'polypeptide(L)'
;TASVATFPTNQEIHQTFVKARRKILPILPQSCLFTIPDPFKLTIDGKRFLLLDESRVRRERLLLYASDLQLDILFDSETIYMDGTFSKAPSHFVQIYIIHGIKHGAC
;
A
#
# COMPACT_ATOMS: atom_id res chain seq x y z
N THR A 1 -32.01 -35.89 1.94
CA THR A 1 -30.95 -35.76 0.93
C THR A 1 -29.97 -34.70 1.40
N ALA A 2 -28.81 -35.10 1.91
CA ALA A 2 -27.82 -34.17 2.49
C ALA A 2 -26.96 -33.56 1.37
N SER A 3 -26.87 -32.24 1.28
CA SER A 3 -25.97 -31.56 0.35
C SER A 3 -24.53 -31.66 0.86
N VAL A 4 -23.65 -32.29 0.09
CA VAL A 4 -22.21 -32.30 0.35
C VAL A 4 -21.69 -30.88 0.13
N ALA A 5 -21.19 -30.24 1.19
CA ALA A 5 -20.56 -28.92 1.08
C ALA A 5 -19.33 -29.03 0.16
N THR A 6 -19.44 -28.44 -1.02
CA THR A 6 -18.35 -28.42 -1.99
C THR A 6 -17.44 -27.25 -1.64
N PHE A 7 -16.13 -27.49 -1.48
CA PHE A 7 -15.19 -26.41 -1.23
C PHE A 7 -15.15 -25.46 -2.43
N PRO A 8 -15.23 -24.14 -2.21
CA PRO A 8 -15.19 -23.18 -3.29
C PRO A 8 -13.82 -23.18 -3.98
N THR A 9 -13.84 -22.91 -5.27
CA THR A 9 -12.63 -22.75 -6.08
C THR A 9 -11.86 -21.49 -5.67
N ASN A 10 -10.56 -21.43 -5.99
CA ASN A 10 -9.75 -20.23 -5.76
C ASN A 10 -10.34 -18.97 -6.42
N GLN A 11 -11.03 -19.12 -7.56
CA GLN A 11 -11.71 -18.02 -8.22
C GLN A 11 -12.90 -17.51 -7.41
N GLU A 12 -13.73 -18.41 -6.87
CA GLU A 12 -14.88 -18.06 -6.03
C GLU A 12 -14.45 -17.44 -4.70
N ILE A 13 -13.37 -17.96 -4.10
CA ILE A 13 -12.74 -17.37 -2.91
C ILE A 13 -12.27 -15.95 -3.23
N HIS A 14 -11.50 -15.77 -4.31
CA HIS A 14 -11.00 -14.46 -4.72
C HIS A 14 -12.14 -13.46 -4.97
N GLN A 15 -13.20 -13.86 -5.69
CA GLN A 15 -14.36 -13.00 -5.94
C GLN A 15 -15.08 -12.61 -4.65
N THR A 16 -15.22 -13.55 -3.71
CA THR A 16 -15.83 -13.29 -2.40
C THR A 16 -15.02 -12.27 -1.61
N PHE A 17 -13.69 -12.41 -1.56
CA PHE A 17 -12.80 -11.43 -0.95
C PHE A 17 -12.89 -10.04 -1.60
N VAL A 18 -12.89 -9.97 -2.94
CA VAL A 18 -13.01 -8.70 -3.66
C VAL A 18 -14.35 -8.02 -3.35
N LYS A 19 -15.46 -8.78 -3.34
CA LYS A 19 -16.80 -8.25 -3.01
C LYS A 19 -16.86 -7.73 -1.57
N ALA A 20 -16.31 -8.47 -0.61
CA ALA A 20 -16.26 -8.04 0.79
C ALA A 20 -15.42 -6.76 0.95
N ARG A 21 -14.22 -6.72 0.32
CA ARG A 21 -13.35 -5.54 0.35
C ARG A 21 -14.01 -4.31 -0.27
N ARG A 22 -14.74 -4.44 -1.38
CA ARG A 22 -15.43 -3.31 -2.02
C ARG A 22 -16.48 -2.64 -1.12
N LYS A 23 -17.04 -3.34 -0.13
CA LYS A 23 -18.02 -2.75 0.82
C LYS A 23 -17.37 -1.82 1.85
N ILE A 24 -16.07 -1.98 2.11
CA ILE A 24 -15.31 -1.24 3.13
C ILE A 24 -14.33 -0.23 2.51
N LEU A 25 -14.06 -0.32 1.21
CA LEU A 25 -13.13 0.56 0.52
C LEU A 25 -13.86 1.86 0.10
N PRO A 26 -13.20 3.03 0.23
CA PRO A 26 -13.74 4.28 -0.27
C PRO A 26 -13.84 4.24 -1.81
N ILE A 27 -14.69 5.11 -2.35
CA ILE A 27 -14.81 5.33 -3.80
C ILE A 27 -13.44 5.75 -4.34
N LEU A 28 -13.03 5.16 -5.47
CA LEU A 28 -11.76 5.50 -6.11
C LEU A 28 -11.74 7.00 -6.44
N PRO A 29 -10.70 7.75 -6.05
CA PRO A 29 -10.66 9.18 -6.27
C PRO A 29 -10.59 9.51 -7.76
N GLN A 30 -11.04 10.71 -8.14
CA GLN A 30 -11.02 11.21 -9.52
C GLN A 30 -9.69 11.90 -9.90
N SER A 31 -8.84 12.20 -8.92
CA SER A 31 -7.51 12.75 -9.10
C SER A 31 -6.60 12.35 -7.93
N CYS A 32 -5.30 12.67 -7.98
CA CYS A 32 -4.39 12.43 -6.87
C CYS A 32 -4.59 13.41 -5.69
N LEU A 33 -5.43 14.45 -5.83
CA LEU A 33 -5.68 15.48 -4.81
C LEU A 33 -6.81 15.12 -3.84
N PHE A 34 -6.86 13.86 -3.40
CA PHE A 34 -7.87 13.38 -2.44
C PHE A 34 -7.37 13.51 -0.99
N THR A 35 -8.28 13.64 -0.04
CA THR A 35 -7.91 13.56 1.38
C THR A 35 -7.65 12.11 1.75
N ILE A 36 -6.47 11.82 2.31
CA ILE A 36 -6.15 10.48 2.84
C ILE A 36 -6.90 10.32 4.18
N PRO A 37 -7.76 9.31 4.34
CA PRO A 37 -8.40 9.03 5.62
C PRO A 37 -7.39 8.66 6.71
N ASP A 38 -7.64 9.06 7.95
CA ASP A 38 -6.72 8.85 9.08
C ASP A 38 -6.29 7.39 9.31
N PRO A 39 -7.16 6.36 9.14
CA PRO A 39 -6.75 4.96 9.26
C PRO A 39 -5.63 4.55 8.30
N PHE A 40 -5.44 5.28 7.19
CA PHE A 40 -4.37 5.01 6.21
C PHE A 40 -3.10 5.83 6.48
N LYS A 41 -3.12 6.77 7.42
CA LYS A 41 -1.94 7.53 7.84
C LYS A 41 -1.13 6.81 8.93
N LEU A 42 -1.73 5.79 9.53
CA LEU A 42 -1.21 5.06 10.68
C LEU A 42 -1.00 3.59 10.33
N THR A 43 -0.12 2.93 11.07
CA THR A 43 -0.01 1.47 11.11
C THR A 43 -1.20 0.87 11.87
N ILE A 44 -1.34 -0.46 11.83
CA ILE A 44 -2.42 -1.17 12.53
C ILE A 44 -2.33 -0.95 14.06
N ASP A 45 -1.13 -0.84 14.61
CA ASP A 45 -0.84 -0.52 16.01
C ASP A 45 -0.89 0.99 16.32
N GLY A 46 -1.36 1.82 15.40
CA GLY A 46 -1.63 3.24 15.61
C GLY A 46 -0.39 4.15 15.55
N LYS A 47 0.75 3.65 15.08
CA LYS A 47 1.97 4.46 14.89
C LYS A 47 1.92 5.22 13.58
N ARG A 48 2.70 6.29 13.48
CA ARG A 48 2.83 7.08 12.24
C ARG A 48 3.33 6.20 11.10
N PHE A 49 2.71 6.33 9.93
CA PHE A 49 3.09 5.60 8.73
C PHE A 49 3.20 6.51 7.48
N LEU A 50 2.29 7.47 7.32
CA LEU A 50 2.42 8.51 6.31
C LEU A 50 3.44 9.57 6.79
N LEU A 51 4.60 9.62 6.14
CA LEU A 51 5.71 10.51 6.49
C LEU A 51 5.65 11.83 5.73
N LEU A 52 5.26 11.77 4.45
CA LEU A 52 5.14 12.93 3.58
C LEU A 52 3.87 12.85 2.76
N ASP A 53 3.16 13.97 2.71
CA ASP A 53 2.04 14.21 1.83
C ASP A 53 2.20 15.60 1.21
N GLU A 54 2.88 15.65 0.07
CA GLU A 54 3.26 16.90 -0.58
C GLU A 54 2.57 17.05 -1.93
N SER A 55 1.79 18.12 -2.08
CA SER A 55 1.26 18.52 -3.39
C SER A 55 2.31 19.34 -4.14
N ARG A 56 2.55 19.01 -5.40
CA ARG A 56 3.54 19.64 -6.27
C ARG A 56 2.86 20.43 -7.39
N VAL A 57 3.67 21.17 -8.15
CA VAL A 57 3.21 21.95 -9.30
C VAL A 57 2.48 21.02 -10.29
N ARG A 58 1.55 21.57 -11.08
CA ARG A 58 0.79 20.84 -12.12
C ARG A 58 -0.10 19.71 -11.58
N ARG A 59 -0.56 19.82 -10.32
CA ARG A 59 -1.44 18.83 -9.67
C ARG A 59 -0.79 17.45 -9.55
N GLU A 60 0.51 17.42 -9.33
CA GLU A 60 1.24 16.21 -8.95
C GLU A 60 1.24 16.07 -7.42
N ARG A 61 1.45 14.86 -6.92
CA ARG A 61 1.50 14.59 -5.48
C ARG A 61 2.53 13.53 -5.16
N LEU A 62 3.37 13.81 -4.17
CA LEU A 62 4.32 12.86 -3.62
C LEU A 62 3.82 12.37 -2.27
N LEU A 63 3.64 11.06 -2.17
CA LEU A 63 3.31 10.38 -0.93
C LEU A 63 4.50 9.52 -0.52
N LEU A 64 4.93 9.63 0.74
CA LEU A 64 5.97 8.80 1.31
C LEU A 64 5.44 8.09 2.54
N TYR A 65 5.53 6.77 2.52
CA TYR A 65 5.12 5.90 3.62
C TYR A 65 6.32 5.12 4.14
N ALA A 66 6.54 5.18 5.44
CA ALA A 66 7.35 4.24 6.19
C ALA A 66 7.04 4.38 7.69
N SER A 67 7.17 3.29 8.43
CA SER A 67 7.17 3.33 9.89
C SER A 67 8.56 3.72 10.41
N ASP A 68 8.63 4.21 11.64
CA ASP A 68 9.92 4.57 12.26
C ASP A 68 10.88 3.37 12.29
N LEU A 69 10.38 2.15 12.56
CA LEU A 69 11.17 0.92 12.47
C LEU A 69 11.76 0.67 11.08
N GLN A 70 11.00 0.95 10.02
CA GLN A 70 11.50 0.80 8.65
C GLN A 70 12.58 1.83 8.34
N LEU A 71 12.44 3.05 8.85
CA LEU A 71 13.48 4.07 8.73
C LEU A 71 14.76 3.67 9.49
N ASP A 72 14.63 3.14 10.70
CA ASP A 72 15.77 2.63 11.48
C ASP A 72 16.49 1.50 10.74
N ILE A 73 15.72 0.55 10.18
CA ILE A 73 16.29 -0.53 9.36
C ILE A 73 17.03 0.04 8.16
N LEU A 74 16.47 1.02 7.45
CA LEU A 74 17.13 1.65 6.31
C LEU A 74 18.41 2.39 6.74
N PHE A 75 18.40 3.03 7.90
CA PHE A 75 19.56 3.74 8.45
C PHE A 75 20.69 2.78 8.85
N ASP A 76 20.34 1.65 9.48
CA ASP A 76 21.31 0.64 9.92
C ASP A 76 21.75 -0.32 8.80
N SER A 77 21.08 -0.29 7.63
CA SER A 77 21.38 -1.19 6.52
C SER A 77 22.69 -0.83 5.83
N GLU A 78 23.63 -1.78 5.79
CA GLU A 78 24.86 -1.65 4.99
C GLU A 78 24.57 -1.56 3.49
N THR A 79 23.52 -2.25 3.03
CA THR A 79 23.08 -2.26 1.64
C THR A 79 21.60 -1.93 1.55
N ILE A 80 21.26 -0.99 0.68
CA ILE A 80 19.88 -0.65 0.32
C ILE A 80 19.60 -1.04 -1.13
N TYR A 81 18.40 -1.57 -1.37
CA TYR A 81 17.88 -1.82 -2.71
C TYR A 81 16.79 -0.83 -3.01
N MET A 82 16.76 -0.35 -4.25
CA MET A 82 15.74 0.59 -4.69
C MET A 82 15.23 0.17 -6.05
N ASP A 83 13.91 0.18 -6.22
CA ASP A 83 13.26 -0.08 -7.50
C ASP A 83 12.11 0.89 -7.72
N GLY A 84 11.92 1.27 -8.98
CA GLY A 84 10.91 2.23 -9.40
C GLY A 84 10.11 1.68 -10.57
N THR A 85 8.85 1.34 -10.35
CA THR A 85 7.97 0.82 -11.40
C THR A 85 6.92 1.85 -11.81
N PHE A 86 6.96 2.26 -13.09
CA PHE A 86 5.95 3.13 -13.71
C PHE A 86 4.71 2.35 -14.18
N SER A 87 4.90 1.15 -14.73
CA SER A 87 3.84 0.36 -15.38
C SER A 87 2.75 -0.17 -14.42
N LYS A 88 3.03 -0.14 -13.11
CA LYS A 88 2.14 -0.63 -12.04
C LYS A 88 1.69 0.49 -11.10
N ALA A 89 1.96 1.75 -11.43
CA ALA A 89 1.55 2.87 -10.59
C ALA A 89 0.02 2.91 -10.44
N PRO A 90 -0.52 3.26 -9.25
CA PRO A 90 -1.95 3.44 -9.08
C PRO A 90 -2.44 4.55 -9.99
N SER A 91 -3.71 4.48 -10.37
CA SER A 91 -4.34 5.57 -11.11
C SER A 91 -4.08 6.91 -10.42
N HIS A 92 -3.80 7.94 -11.21
CA HIS A 92 -3.41 9.30 -10.79
C HIS A 92 -1.99 9.49 -10.27
N PHE A 93 -1.20 8.42 -10.17
CA PHE A 93 0.24 8.49 -9.88
C PHE A 93 1.04 7.97 -11.06
N VAL A 94 2.27 8.48 -11.21
CA VAL A 94 3.14 8.14 -12.33
C VAL A 94 4.07 6.97 -12.01
N GLN A 95 4.43 6.78 -10.75
CA GLN A 95 5.43 5.82 -10.33
C GLN A 95 5.14 5.30 -8.93
N ILE A 96 5.44 4.02 -8.67
CA ILE A 96 5.70 3.50 -7.33
C ILE A 96 7.21 3.37 -7.19
N TYR A 97 7.77 3.96 -6.15
CA TYR A 97 9.18 3.83 -5.80
C TYR A 97 9.29 3.14 -4.45
N ILE A 98 10.14 2.11 -4.37
CA ILE A 98 10.29 1.28 -3.17
C ILE A 98 11.77 1.26 -2.80
N ILE A 99 12.04 1.50 -1.51
CA ILE A 99 13.36 1.42 -0.90
C ILE A 99 13.30 0.30 0.13
N HIS A 100 14.27 -0.61 0.05
CA HIS A 100 14.39 -1.76 0.93
C HIS A 100 15.75 -1.77 1.61
N GLY A 101 15.75 -2.13 2.89
CA GLY A 101 16.96 -2.43 3.67
C GLY A 101 16.99 -3.92 4.03
N ILE A 102 18.17 -4.43 4.37
CA ILE A 102 18.33 -5.83 4.80
C ILE A 102 18.36 -5.88 6.32
N LYS A 103 17.50 -6.72 6.92
CA LYS A 103 17.56 -7.05 8.34
C LYS A 103 17.67 -8.56 8.52
N HIS A 104 18.67 -9.01 9.28
CA HIS A 104 18.93 -10.44 9.54
C HIS A 104 19.10 -11.30 8.27
N GLY A 105 19.68 -10.73 7.20
CA GLY A 105 19.87 -11.43 5.92
C GLY A 105 18.60 -11.57 5.07
N ALA A 106 17.49 -10.96 5.48
CA ALA A 106 16.26 -10.88 4.73
C ALA A 106 15.90 -9.42 4.41
N CYS A 107 15.26 -9.23 3.26
CA CYS A 107 14.73 -7.97 2.77
C CYS A 107 13.21 -7.89 3.03
#